data_AF-A0A9D0N472-F1
#
_entry.id   AF-A0A9D0N472-F1
#
_cell.length_a   1.000
_cell.length_b   1.000
_cell.length_c   1.000
_cell.angle_alpha   90.00
_cell.angle_beta   90.00
_cell.angle_gamma   90.00
#
_symmetry.space_group_name_H-M   'P 1'
#
loop_
_entity.id
_entity.type
_entity.pdbx_description
1 polymer ?
#
loop_
_entity_poly.entity_id
_entity_poly.type
_entity_poly.pdbx_seq_one_letter_code
_entity_poly.pdbx_strand_id
1 'polypeptide(L)'
;MFQFACIHCVHTHILQYARACSNNYETVNKWTDIGTLLITFTGLTFGFVTYFQWLKNKRKEDAYLVAKKYVASISEIEEQLHELIYQYEHICPAPGVVVENNDVSLKRIEHLHNVWDYLYQARRNLFKSHRELVFWNVNLVSDFEDQHKAINKSLDNISVVSSALNNQLFHFIKNDMNNMSDVISHKKQFDKLYNEIHNFTKKRVDYSFKAMFKFGE
;
A
#
# COMPACT_ATOMS: atom_id res chain seq x y z
N MET A 1 77.80 24.37 61.83
CA MET A 1 77.67 24.78 60.41
C MET A 1 76.83 23.72 59.67
N PHE A 2 75.56 23.57 60.07
CA PHE A 2 74.70 22.39 59.78
C PHE A 2 73.43 22.80 59.03
N GLN A 3 73.55 23.69 58.03
CA GLN A 3 72.38 24.31 57.39
C GLN A 3 72.36 24.20 55.85
N PHE A 4 73.35 23.54 55.23
CA PHE A 4 73.42 23.37 53.78
C PHE A 4 73.01 21.98 53.24
N ALA A 5 72.86 20.96 54.09
CA ALA A 5 72.53 19.60 53.64
C ALA A 5 71.02 19.37 53.36
N CYS A 6 70.13 20.18 53.94
CA CYS A 6 68.67 19.97 53.84
C CYS A 6 68.08 20.49 52.51
N ILE A 7 68.64 21.55 51.95
CA ILE A 7 68.10 22.20 50.74
C ILE A 7 68.39 21.35 49.48
N HIS A 8 69.51 20.64 49.44
CA HIS A 8 69.85 19.84 48.26
C HIS A 8 68.99 18.57 48.13
N CYS A 9 68.61 17.95 49.26
CA CYS A 9 67.81 16.73 49.30
C CYS A 9 66.32 16.97 48.95
N VAL A 10 65.76 18.10 49.39
CA VAL A 10 64.38 18.49 49.06
C VAL A 10 64.24 18.83 47.57
N HIS A 11 65.25 19.43 46.97
CA HIS A 11 65.20 19.80 45.55
C HIS A 11 65.27 18.59 44.61
N THR A 12 66.07 17.56 44.95
CA THR A 12 66.13 16.31 44.18
C THR A 12 64.86 15.47 44.28
N HIS A 13 64.20 15.44 45.45
CA HIS A 13 62.92 14.75 45.61
C HIS A 13 61.78 15.44 44.86
N ILE A 14 61.73 16.78 44.86
CA ILE A 14 60.71 17.53 44.11
C ILE A 14 60.91 17.37 42.59
N LEU A 15 62.16 17.36 42.09
CA LEU A 15 62.44 17.13 40.68
C LEU A 15 62.16 15.68 40.22
N GLN A 16 62.35 14.69 41.10
CA GLN A 16 61.97 13.30 40.81
C GLN A 16 60.45 13.10 40.82
N TYR A 17 59.72 13.71 41.76
CA TYR A 17 58.25 13.67 41.77
C TYR A 17 57.65 14.43 40.59
N ALA A 18 58.21 15.58 40.20
CA ALA A 18 57.78 16.33 39.02
C ALA A 18 58.02 15.53 37.72
N ARG A 19 59.15 14.82 37.58
CA ARG A 19 59.40 13.93 36.44
C ARG A 19 58.51 12.69 36.45
N ALA A 20 58.22 12.10 37.61
CA ALA A 20 57.31 10.96 37.71
C ALA A 20 55.86 11.34 37.39
N CYS A 21 55.40 12.51 37.84
CA CYS A 21 54.10 13.06 37.45
C CYS A 21 54.04 13.44 35.96
N SER A 22 55.10 14.03 35.39
CA SER A 22 55.18 14.37 33.97
C SER A 22 55.14 13.11 33.08
N ASN A 23 55.89 12.06 33.45
CA ASN A 23 55.92 10.80 32.69
C ASN A 23 54.59 10.02 32.80
N ASN A 24 53.93 10.05 33.96
CA ASN A 24 52.61 9.45 34.11
C ASN A 24 51.52 10.22 33.34
N TYR A 25 51.61 11.54 33.24
CA TYR A 25 50.66 12.35 32.47
C TYR A 25 50.76 12.09 30.96
N GLU A 26 51.96 11.89 30.42
CA GLU A 26 52.15 11.53 29.00
C GLU A 26 51.62 10.13 28.66
N THR A 27 51.71 9.17 29.58
CA THR A 27 51.18 7.81 29.35
C THR A 27 49.66 7.77 29.51
N VAL A 28 49.10 8.43 30.53
CA VAL A 28 47.65 8.51 30.76
C VAL A 28 46.94 9.22 29.59
N ASN A 29 47.51 10.31 29.06
CA ASN A 29 46.93 11.01 27.91
C ASN A 29 46.88 10.16 26.63
N LYS A 30 47.91 9.33 26.39
CA LYS A 30 47.93 8.43 25.22
C LYS A 30 46.88 7.33 25.31
N TRP A 31 46.65 6.76 26.50
CA TRP A 31 45.62 5.74 26.71
C TRP A 31 44.20 6.31 26.63
N THR A 32 43.99 7.54 27.13
CA THR A 32 42.71 8.22 26.97
C THR A 32 42.43 8.55 25.51
N ASP A 33 43.42 9.02 24.75
CA ASP A 33 43.24 9.30 23.32
C ASP A 33 42.88 8.04 22.51
N ILE A 34 43.55 6.92 22.79
CA ILE A 34 43.22 5.62 22.17
C ILE A 34 41.82 5.14 22.59
N GLY A 35 41.46 5.30 23.88
CA GLY A 35 40.15 4.94 24.39
C GLY A 35 39.02 5.76 23.76
N THR A 36 39.21 7.07 23.64
CA THR A 36 38.25 7.97 22.99
C THR A 36 38.11 7.60 21.51
N LEU A 37 39.22 7.32 20.80
CA LEU A 37 39.18 6.91 19.40
C LEU A 37 38.39 5.60 19.20
N LEU A 38 38.59 4.61 20.08
CA LEU A 38 37.84 3.35 20.04
C LEU A 38 36.35 3.55 20.33
N ILE A 39 35.99 4.38 21.31
CA ILE A 39 34.60 4.69 21.65
C ILE A 39 33.92 5.45 20.51
N THR A 40 34.60 6.44 19.92
CA THR A 40 34.08 7.17 18.76
C THR A 40 33.91 6.24 17.56
N PHE A 41 34.87 5.36 17.28
CA PHE A 41 34.80 4.40 16.18
C PHE A 41 33.65 3.39 16.35
N THR A 42 33.49 2.85 17.55
CA THR A 42 32.37 1.94 17.87
C THR A 42 31.02 2.64 17.81
N GLY A 43 30.92 3.88 18.31
CA GLY A 43 29.74 4.72 18.18
C GLY A 43 29.36 5.00 16.72
N LEU A 44 30.34 5.34 15.88
CA LEU A 44 30.13 5.52 14.44
C LEU A 44 29.70 4.23 13.76
N THR A 45 30.32 3.10 14.09
CA THR A 45 29.97 1.78 13.53
C THR A 45 28.53 1.40 13.92
N PHE A 46 28.16 1.60 15.19
CA PHE A 46 26.80 1.34 15.66
C PHE A 46 25.78 2.26 14.98
N GLY A 47 26.09 3.55 14.85
CA GLY A 47 25.26 4.51 14.11
C GLY A 47 25.08 4.10 12.66
N PHE A 48 26.16 3.66 11.99
CA PHE A 48 26.13 3.16 10.62
C PHE A 48 25.23 1.91 10.50
N VAL A 49 25.46 0.88 11.31
CA VAL A 49 24.63 -0.34 11.30
C VAL A 49 23.16 -0.02 11.56
N THR A 50 22.87 0.83 12.54
CA THR A 50 21.51 1.24 12.89
C THR A 50 20.84 1.98 11.72
N TYR A 51 21.57 2.86 11.04
CA TYR A 51 21.08 3.58 9.87
C TYR A 51 20.71 2.62 8.72
N PHE A 52 21.57 1.66 8.39
CA PHE A 52 21.29 0.69 7.32
C PHE A 52 20.12 -0.24 7.67
N GLN A 53 20.02 -0.67 8.94
CA GLN A 53 18.87 -1.44 9.41
C GLN A 53 17.57 -0.64 9.33
N TRP A 54 17.61 0.63 9.74
CA TRP A 54 16.48 1.54 9.63
C TRP A 54 16.06 1.74 8.16
N LEU A 55 17.01 1.98 7.26
CA LEU A 55 16.74 2.14 5.83
C LEU A 55 16.12 0.88 5.21
N LYS A 56 16.63 -0.30 5.57
CA LYS A 56 16.08 -1.59 5.13
C LYS A 56 14.66 -1.80 5.65
N ASN A 57 14.39 -1.47 6.91
CA ASN A 57 13.07 -1.58 7.50
C ASN A 57 12.08 -0.58 6.86
N LYS A 58 12.51 0.66 6.60
CA LYS A 58 11.70 1.67 5.92
C LYS A 58 11.28 1.23 4.52
N ARG A 59 12.21 0.69 3.73
CA ARG A 59 11.90 0.15 2.40
C ARG A 59 10.86 -0.98 2.47
N LYS A 60 10.98 -1.87 3.46
CA LYS A 60 9.99 -2.94 3.69
C LYS A 60 8.62 -2.35 4.05
N GLU A 61 8.56 -1.39 4.96
CA GLU A 61 7.31 -0.72 5.34
C GLU A 61 6.62 -0.09 4.12
N ASP A 62 7.35 0.63 3.28
CA ASP A 62 6.81 1.25 2.06
C ASP A 62 6.28 0.20 1.07
N ALA A 63 7.02 -0.90 0.87
CA ALA A 63 6.58 -2.02 0.05
C ALA A 63 5.27 -2.65 0.58
N TYR A 64 5.16 -2.83 1.90
CA TYR A 64 3.93 -3.31 2.54
C TYR A 64 2.76 -2.33 2.37
N LEU A 65 3.02 -1.01 2.46
CA LEU A 65 2.00 0.00 2.24
C LEU A 65 1.46 -0.03 0.81
N VAL A 66 2.31 -0.24 -0.19
CA VAL A 66 1.86 -0.38 -1.58
C VAL A 66 1.04 -1.65 -1.80
N ALA A 67 1.44 -2.77 -1.21
CA ALA A 67 0.65 -4.00 -1.25
C ALA A 67 -0.73 -3.83 -0.59
N LYS A 68 -0.81 -3.09 0.51
CA LYS A 68 -2.11 -2.72 1.13
C LYS A 68 -2.95 -1.84 0.20
N LYS A 69 -2.35 -0.84 -0.46
CA LYS A 69 -3.07 0.01 -1.43
C LYS A 69 -3.65 -0.82 -2.58
N TYR A 70 -2.90 -1.78 -3.10
CA TYR A 70 -3.40 -2.69 -4.14
C TYR A 70 -4.63 -3.47 -3.68
N VAL A 71 -4.58 -4.06 -2.48
CA VAL A 71 -5.72 -4.79 -1.90
C VAL A 71 -6.91 -3.86 -1.67
N ALA A 72 -6.67 -2.65 -1.17
CA ALA A 72 -7.69 -1.64 -0.95
C ALA A 72 -8.39 -1.25 -2.27
N SER A 73 -7.65 -1.01 -3.35
CA SER A 73 -8.24 -0.69 -4.66
C SER A 73 -9.13 -1.80 -5.23
N ILE A 74 -8.80 -3.08 -4.99
CA ILE A 74 -9.69 -4.18 -5.36
C ILE A 74 -10.99 -4.14 -4.54
N SER A 75 -10.89 -3.85 -3.23
CA SER A 75 -12.08 -3.74 -2.38
C SER A 75 -12.95 -2.55 -2.75
N GLU A 76 -12.35 -1.40 -3.11
CA GLU A 76 -13.08 -0.24 -3.66
C GLU A 76 -13.84 -0.61 -4.94
N ILE A 77 -13.22 -1.38 -5.86
CA ILE A 77 -13.88 -1.87 -7.07
C ILE A 77 -15.10 -2.76 -6.71
N GLU A 78 -14.95 -3.67 -5.75
CA GLU A 78 -16.05 -4.54 -5.33
C GLU A 78 -17.22 -3.74 -4.73
N GLU A 79 -16.94 -2.73 -3.91
CA GLU A 79 -17.95 -1.85 -3.32
C GLU A 79 -18.73 -1.08 -4.40
N GLN A 80 -18.02 -0.46 -5.36
CA GLN A 80 -18.69 0.27 -6.45
C GLN A 80 -19.48 -0.66 -7.38
N LEU A 81 -18.98 -1.88 -7.63
CA LEU A 81 -19.71 -2.89 -8.41
C LEU A 81 -20.98 -3.36 -7.69
N HIS A 82 -20.92 -3.50 -6.37
CA HIS A 82 -22.07 -3.85 -5.55
C HIS A 82 -23.14 -2.77 -5.60
N GLU A 83 -22.74 -1.50 -5.51
CA GLU A 83 -23.64 -0.36 -5.67
C GLU A 83 -24.30 -0.34 -7.06
N LEU A 84 -23.54 -0.60 -8.13
CA LEU A 84 -24.12 -0.71 -9.49
C LEU A 84 -25.17 -1.82 -9.56
N ILE A 85 -24.89 -3.00 -9.01
CA ILE A 85 -25.88 -4.09 -8.97
C ILE A 85 -27.13 -3.67 -8.22
N TYR A 86 -26.96 -3.09 -7.04
CA TYR A 86 -28.07 -2.67 -6.20
C TYR A 86 -28.99 -1.71 -6.96
N GLN A 87 -28.42 -0.71 -7.64
CA GLN A 87 -29.21 0.22 -8.45
C GLN A 87 -29.88 -0.49 -9.64
N TYR A 88 -29.19 -1.39 -10.33
CA TYR A 88 -29.78 -2.13 -11.45
C TYR A 88 -30.91 -3.07 -11.02
N GLU A 89 -30.85 -3.68 -9.84
CA GLU A 89 -31.92 -4.53 -9.32
C GLU A 89 -33.22 -3.76 -9.08
N HIS A 90 -33.15 -2.46 -8.78
CA HIS A 90 -34.32 -1.61 -8.54
C HIS A 90 -34.88 -0.98 -9.82
N ILE A 91 -34.04 -0.76 -10.85
CA ILE A 91 -34.45 -0.11 -12.09
C ILE A 91 -34.83 -1.13 -13.18
N CYS A 92 -34.15 -2.28 -13.23
CA CYS A 92 -34.41 -3.27 -14.28
C CYS A 92 -35.73 -4.02 -14.01
N PRO A 93 -36.53 -4.28 -15.06
CA PRO A 93 -37.78 -5.02 -14.91
C PRO A 93 -37.48 -6.48 -14.50
N ALA A 94 -38.04 -6.90 -13.37
CA ALA A 94 -37.97 -8.27 -12.86
C ALA A 94 -39.35 -8.75 -12.42
N PRO A 95 -39.64 -10.07 -12.46
CA PRO A 95 -40.93 -10.60 -12.00
C PRO A 95 -41.21 -10.19 -10.55
N GLY A 96 -42.31 -9.47 -10.33
CA GLY A 96 -42.71 -8.99 -9.00
C GLY A 96 -42.13 -7.64 -8.58
N VAL A 97 -41.30 -6.99 -9.40
CA VAL A 97 -40.80 -5.63 -9.15
C VAL A 97 -41.76 -4.62 -9.78
N VAL A 98 -42.27 -3.68 -8.98
CA VAL A 98 -43.11 -2.58 -9.46
C VAL A 98 -42.22 -1.55 -10.13
N VAL A 99 -42.55 -1.16 -11.36
CA VAL A 99 -41.78 -0.15 -12.08
C VAL A 99 -41.92 1.20 -11.37
N GLU A 100 -40.78 1.79 -11.01
CA GLU A 100 -40.72 3.09 -10.33
C GLU A 100 -41.21 4.23 -11.25
N ASN A 101 -41.57 5.36 -10.65
CA ASN A 101 -41.90 6.58 -11.40
C ASN A 101 -40.70 7.02 -12.26
N ASN A 102 -40.98 7.56 -13.45
CA ASN A 102 -39.99 8.03 -14.42
C ASN A 102 -38.99 9.01 -13.80
N ASP A 103 -39.44 9.95 -12.97
CA ASP A 103 -38.56 10.94 -12.32
C ASP A 103 -37.55 10.29 -11.34
N VAL A 104 -37.98 9.24 -10.63
CA VAL A 104 -37.11 8.49 -9.71
C VAL A 104 -36.10 7.66 -10.50
N SER A 105 -36.57 7.00 -11.57
CA SER A 105 -35.74 6.19 -12.44
C SER A 105 -34.65 7.03 -13.14
N LEU A 106 -34.98 8.25 -13.58
CA LEU A 106 -33.99 9.17 -14.17
C LEU A 106 -32.92 9.60 -13.16
N LYS A 107 -33.29 9.92 -11.93
CA LYS A 107 -32.32 10.26 -10.86
C LYS A 107 -31.39 9.09 -10.55
N ARG A 108 -31.90 7.85 -10.59
CA ARG A 108 -31.05 6.66 -10.41
C ARG A 108 -30.11 6.43 -11.57
N ILE A 109 -30.52 6.71 -12.81
CA ILE A 109 -29.61 6.67 -13.98
C ILE A 109 -28.49 7.69 -13.83
N GLU A 110 -28.79 8.89 -13.34
CA GLU A 110 -27.77 9.90 -13.03
C GLU A 110 -26.82 9.40 -11.93
N HIS A 111 -27.37 8.78 -10.87
CA HIS A 111 -26.55 8.18 -9.82
C HIS A 111 -25.65 7.06 -10.34
N LEU A 112 -26.15 6.18 -11.23
CA LEU A 112 -25.36 5.14 -11.90
C LEU A 112 -24.16 5.73 -12.65
N HIS A 113 -24.30 6.93 -13.24
CA HIS A 113 -23.18 7.61 -13.90
C HIS A 113 -22.10 8.03 -12.89
N ASN A 114 -22.49 8.55 -11.73
CA ASN A 114 -21.55 8.90 -10.67
C ASN A 114 -20.81 7.66 -10.12
N VAL A 115 -21.54 6.57 -9.87
CA VAL A 115 -20.96 5.29 -9.43
C VAL A 115 -19.99 4.74 -10.48
N TRP A 116 -20.32 4.89 -11.77
CA TRP A 116 -19.44 4.52 -12.87
C TRP A 116 -18.12 5.30 -12.83
N ASP A 117 -18.17 6.61 -12.60
CA ASP A 117 -16.96 7.43 -12.48
C ASP A 117 -16.10 7.00 -11.28
N TYR A 118 -16.71 6.67 -10.15
CA TYR A 118 -15.98 6.12 -9.00
C TYR A 118 -15.35 4.76 -9.30
N LEU A 119 -16.07 3.87 -9.99
CA LEU A 119 -15.53 2.57 -10.43
C LEU A 119 -14.33 2.76 -11.37
N TYR A 120 -14.41 3.71 -12.30
CA TYR A 120 -13.32 4.05 -13.20
C TYR A 120 -12.08 4.58 -12.45
N GLN A 121 -12.28 5.44 -11.45
CA GLN A 121 -11.21 5.91 -10.58
C GLN A 121 -10.56 4.78 -9.77
N ALA A 122 -11.38 3.90 -9.18
CA ALA A 122 -10.89 2.73 -8.43
C ALA A 122 -10.07 1.79 -9.32
N ARG A 123 -10.52 1.55 -10.55
CA ARG A 123 -9.76 0.81 -11.57
C ARG A 123 -8.43 1.46 -11.90
N ARG A 124 -8.39 2.78 -12.07
CA ARG A 124 -7.13 3.50 -12.30
C ARG A 124 -6.18 3.38 -11.11
N ASN A 125 -6.71 3.42 -9.89
CA ASN A 125 -5.93 3.20 -8.66
C ASN A 125 -5.36 1.78 -8.59
N LEU A 126 -6.12 0.77 -9.05
CA LEU A 126 -5.64 -0.61 -9.15
C LEU A 126 -4.44 -0.73 -10.11
N PHE A 127 -4.51 -0.12 -11.30
CA PHE A 127 -3.38 -0.10 -12.23
C PHE A 127 -2.16 0.64 -11.67
N LYS A 128 -2.39 1.78 -11.01
CA LYS A 128 -1.32 2.57 -10.40
C LYS A 128 -0.62 1.77 -9.29
N SER A 129 -1.38 1.19 -8.36
CA SER A 129 -0.85 0.40 -7.26
C SER A 129 -0.13 -0.86 -7.76
N HIS A 130 -0.63 -1.53 -8.80
CA HIS A 130 0.06 -2.66 -9.42
C HIS A 130 1.43 -2.28 -10.00
N ARG A 131 1.53 -1.13 -10.69
CA ARG A 131 2.83 -0.62 -11.17
C ARG A 131 3.77 -0.25 -10.02
N GLU A 132 3.23 0.33 -8.94
CA GLU A 132 4.01 0.64 -7.75
C GLU A 132 4.54 -0.62 -7.06
N LEU A 133 3.81 -1.75 -7.08
CA LEU A 133 4.30 -3.02 -6.52
C LEU A 133 5.65 -3.41 -7.14
N VAL A 134 5.72 -3.40 -8.47
CA VAL A 134 6.94 -3.74 -9.23
C VAL A 134 8.07 -2.77 -8.89
N PHE A 135 7.78 -1.48 -8.77
CA PHE A 135 8.77 -0.47 -8.37
C PHE A 135 9.38 -0.77 -6.98
N TRP A 136 8.58 -1.25 -6.04
CA TRP A 136 9.03 -1.64 -4.70
C TRP A 136 9.55 -3.08 -4.60
N ASN A 137 9.81 -3.74 -5.74
CA ASN A 137 10.26 -5.14 -5.82
C ASN A 137 9.28 -6.12 -5.14
N VAL A 138 7.99 -5.83 -5.22
CA VAL A 138 6.90 -6.71 -4.79
C VAL A 138 6.21 -7.24 -6.04
N ASN A 139 6.09 -8.56 -6.13
CA ASN A 139 5.40 -9.20 -7.24
C ASN A 139 4.19 -9.99 -6.74
N LEU A 140 3.14 -10.07 -7.56
CA LEU A 140 2.05 -11.00 -7.30
C LEU A 140 2.53 -12.44 -7.56
N VAL A 141 1.96 -13.40 -6.82
CA VAL A 141 2.09 -14.82 -7.19
C VAL A 141 1.36 -15.05 -8.52
N SER A 142 1.81 -16.03 -9.33
CA SER A 142 1.27 -16.34 -10.68
C SER A 142 -0.25 -16.32 -10.74
N ASP A 143 -0.90 -16.99 -9.78
CA ASP A 143 -2.34 -17.16 -9.78
C ASP A 143 -3.06 -15.82 -9.56
N PHE A 144 -2.47 -14.91 -8.78
CA PHE A 144 -3.01 -13.57 -8.54
C PHE A 144 -2.69 -12.59 -9.68
N GLU A 145 -1.59 -12.82 -10.39
CA GLU A 145 -1.25 -12.08 -11.61
C GLU A 145 -2.27 -12.37 -12.73
N ASP A 146 -2.64 -13.64 -12.89
CA ASP A 146 -3.68 -14.03 -13.85
C ASP A 146 -5.06 -13.52 -13.43
N GLN A 147 -5.37 -13.53 -12.13
CA GLN A 147 -6.59 -12.90 -11.59
C GLN A 147 -6.60 -11.40 -11.83
N HIS A 148 -5.48 -10.68 -11.66
CA HIS A 148 -5.39 -9.25 -11.93
C HIS A 148 -5.76 -8.93 -13.39
N LYS A 149 -5.22 -9.71 -14.34
CA LYS A 149 -5.53 -9.58 -15.77
C LYS A 149 -7.00 -9.91 -16.06
N ALA A 150 -7.52 -10.97 -15.44
CA ALA A 150 -8.92 -11.35 -15.57
C ALA A 150 -9.87 -10.27 -15.06
N ILE A 151 -9.61 -9.71 -13.87
CA ILE A 151 -10.40 -8.60 -13.29
C ILE A 151 -10.42 -7.40 -14.24
N ASN A 152 -9.25 -6.99 -14.75
CA ASN A 152 -9.18 -5.85 -15.68
C ASN A 152 -9.98 -6.10 -16.96
N LYS A 153 -9.91 -7.31 -17.52
CA LYS A 153 -10.70 -7.70 -18.70
C LYS A 153 -12.21 -7.72 -18.40
N SER A 154 -12.61 -8.24 -17.25
CA SER A 154 -14.03 -8.24 -16.85
C SER A 154 -14.53 -6.81 -16.61
N LEU A 155 -13.71 -5.91 -16.05
CA LEU A 155 -14.04 -4.49 -15.90
C LEU A 155 -14.21 -3.76 -17.24
N ASP A 156 -13.38 -4.07 -18.24
CA ASP A 156 -13.57 -3.57 -19.60
C ASP A 156 -14.91 -4.01 -20.19
N ASN A 157 -15.23 -5.30 -20.06
CA ASN A 157 -16.51 -5.83 -20.54
C ASN A 157 -17.69 -5.21 -19.79
N ILE A 158 -17.58 -5.02 -18.47
CA ILE A 158 -18.59 -4.36 -17.65
C ILE A 158 -18.82 -2.94 -18.15
N SER A 159 -17.78 -2.19 -18.53
CA SER A 159 -17.95 -0.85 -19.09
C SER A 159 -18.84 -0.82 -20.32
N VAL A 160 -18.61 -1.75 -21.25
CA VAL A 160 -19.41 -1.85 -22.47
C VAL A 160 -20.85 -2.25 -22.15
N VAL A 161 -21.03 -3.28 -21.32
CA VAL A 161 -22.36 -3.80 -20.97
C VAL A 161 -23.16 -2.79 -20.16
N SER A 162 -22.55 -2.09 -19.20
CA SER A 162 -23.21 -1.04 -18.41
C SER A 162 -23.61 0.15 -19.26
N SER A 163 -22.78 0.56 -20.22
CA SER A 163 -23.15 1.63 -21.17
C SER A 163 -24.35 1.22 -22.03
N ALA A 164 -24.33 0.00 -22.58
CA ALA A 164 -25.46 -0.54 -23.34
C ALA A 164 -26.72 -0.66 -22.48
N LEU A 165 -26.61 -1.20 -21.26
CA LEU A 165 -27.71 -1.35 -20.32
C LEU A 165 -28.32 0.01 -19.94
N ASN A 166 -27.50 1.02 -19.63
CA ASN A 166 -27.97 2.36 -19.31
C ASN A 166 -28.75 2.99 -20.49
N ASN A 167 -28.27 2.81 -21.72
CA ASN A 167 -28.98 3.29 -22.91
C ASN A 167 -30.31 2.56 -23.09
N GLN A 168 -30.33 1.23 -22.92
CA GLN A 168 -31.57 0.44 -23.00
C GLN A 168 -32.57 0.83 -21.91
N LEU A 169 -32.11 1.08 -20.68
CA LEU A 169 -32.94 1.56 -19.58
C LEU A 169 -33.52 2.94 -19.86
N PHE A 170 -32.73 3.86 -20.41
CA PHE A 170 -33.21 5.17 -20.80
C PHE A 170 -34.33 5.09 -21.85
N HIS A 171 -34.18 4.25 -22.87
CA HIS A 171 -35.21 4.00 -23.87
C HIS A 171 -36.44 3.29 -23.28
N PHE A 172 -36.23 2.35 -22.35
CA PHE A 172 -37.30 1.63 -21.65
C PHE A 172 -38.21 2.57 -20.86
N ILE A 173 -37.62 3.52 -20.13
CA ILE A 173 -38.35 4.51 -19.32
C ILE A 173 -39.08 5.53 -20.21
N LYS A 174 -38.51 5.90 -21.37
CA LYS A 174 -39.09 6.93 -22.25
C LYS A 174 -40.13 6.42 -23.27
N ASN A 175 -40.04 5.15 -23.70
CA ASN A 175 -40.85 4.61 -24.81
C ASN A 175 -41.84 3.52 -24.36
N ASP A 176 -42.49 3.70 -23.20
CA ASP A 176 -43.52 2.79 -22.67
C ASP A 176 -43.10 1.30 -22.61
N MET A 177 -41.87 1.02 -22.16
CA MET A 177 -41.42 -0.34 -21.81
C MET A 177 -41.32 -1.37 -22.96
N ASN A 178 -41.32 -0.91 -24.22
CA ASN A 178 -41.33 -1.78 -25.40
C ASN A 178 -40.06 -2.66 -25.60
N ASN A 179 -38.95 -2.38 -24.92
CA ASN A 179 -37.65 -3.08 -25.05
C ASN A 179 -37.28 -3.93 -23.82
N MET A 180 -38.27 -4.41 -23.05
CA MET A 180 -38.07 -5.18 -21.82
C MET A 180 -37.13 -6.38 -21.98
N SER A 181 -37.24 -7.14 -23.07
CA SER A 181 -36.39 -8.31 -23.35
C SER A 181 -34.91 -7.95 -23.45
N ASP A 182 -34.61 -6.80 -24.05
CA ASP A 182 -33.24 -6.35 -24.26
C ASP A 182 -32.61 -5.91 -22.94
N VAL A 183 -33.36 -5.19 -22.10
CA VAL A 183 -32.93 -4.80 -20.75
C VAL A 183 -32.61 -6.04 -19.91
N ILE A 184 -33.49 -7.05 -19.90
CA ILE A 184 -33.29 -8.29 -19.14
C ILE A 184 -32.05 -9.04 -19.63
N SER A 185 -31.84 -9.10 -20.95
CA SER A 185 -30.66 -9.75 -21.54
C SER A 185 -29.36 -9.06 -21.12
N HIS A 186 -29.29 -7.74 -21.21
CA HIS A 186 -28.10 -6.98 -20.82
C HIS A 186 -27.84 -7.03 -19.31
N LYS A 187 -28.90 -7.01 -18.49
CA LYS A 187 -28.79 -7.20 -17.04
C LYS A 187 -28.21 -8.58 -16.71
N LYS A 188 -28.67 -9.65 -17.36
CA LYS A 188 -28.07 -11.00 -17.20
C LYS A 188 -26.59 -11.04 -17.57
N GLN A 189 -26.19 -10.36 -18.64
CA GLN A 189 -24.77 -10.28 -19.03
C GLN A 189 -23.95 -9.54 -17.99
N PHE A 190 -24.48 -8.43 -17.46
CA PHE A 190 -23.85 -7.68 -16.38
C PHE A 190 -23.70 -8.54 -15.12
N ASP A 191 -24.75 -9.24 -14.69
CA ASP A 191 -24.73 -10.11 -13.51
C ASP A 191 -23.70 -11.24 -13.65
N LYS A 192 -23.56 -11.79 -14.85
CA LYS A 192 -22.51 -12.80 -15.11
C LYS A 192 -21.11 -12.22 -14.90
N LEU A 193 -20.82 -11.05 -15.47
CA LEU A 193 -19.51 -10.40 -15.33
C LEU A 193 -19.23 -9.97 -13.88
N TYR A 194 -20.24 -9.46 -13.18
CA TYR A 194 -20.12 -9.18 -11.75
C TYR A 194 -19.77 -10.44 -10.97
N ASN A 195 -20.48 -11.54 -11.20
CA ASN A 195 -20.24 -12.80 -10.50
C ASN A 195 -18.83 -13.35 -10.78
N GLU A 196 -18.29 -13.16 -11.98
CA GLU A 196 -16.89 -13.48 -12.28
C GLU A 196 -15.92 -12.69 -11.38
N ILE A 197 -16.10 -11.37 -11.28
CA ILE A 197 -15.26 -10.53 -10.41
C ILE A 197 -15.45 -10.89 -8.94
N HIS A 198 -16.69 -11.02 -8.47
CA HIS A 198 -17.00 -11.37 -7.09
C HIS A 198 -16.39 -12.72 -6.71
N ASN A 199 -16.38 -13.71 -7.62
CA ASN A 199 -15.71 -14.99 -7.37
C ASN A 199 -14.19 -14.85 -7.21
N PHE A 200 -13.53 -13.97 -7.98
CA PHE A 200 -12.11 -13.68 -7.78
C PHE A 200 -11.86 -13.00 -6.43
N THR A 201 -12.69 -12.01 -6.07
CA THR A 201 -12.53 -11.27 -4.83
C THR A 201 -12.84 -12.14 -3.60
N LYS A 202 -13.81 -13.04 -3.68
CA LYS A 202 -14.10 -14.02 -2.63
C LYS A 202 -12.95 -15.00 -2.43
N LYS A 203 -12.42 -15.58 -3.51
CA LYS A 203 -11.23 -16.44 -3.43
C LYS A 203 -10.07 -15.71 -2.74
N ARG A 204 -9.85 -14.44 -3.05
CA ARG A 204 -8.83 -13.62 -2.39
C ARG A 204 -9.01 -13.57 -0.87
N VAL A 205 -10.22 -13.44 -0.34
CA VAL A 205 -10.46 -13.43 1.11
C VAL A 205 -10.01 -14.74 1.76
N ASP A 206 -10.18 -15.87 1.08
CA ASP A 206 -9.74 -17.18 1.55
C ASP A 206 -8.20 -17.30 1.61
N TYR A 207 -7.48 -16.49 0.82
CA TYR A 207 -6.02 -16.44 0.84
C TYR A 207 -5.50 -15.31 1.75
N SER A 208 -4.60 -15.65 2.66
CA SER A 208 -3.98 -14.63 3.51
C SER A 208 -3.14 -13.63 2.69
N PHE A 209 -3.03 -12.39 3.18
CA PHE A 209 -2.21 -11.33 2.56
C PHE A 209 -0.80 -11.79 2.17
N LYS A 210 -0.15 -12.60 3.02
CA LYS A 210 1.20 -13.12 2.76
C LYS A 210 1.27 -14.10 1.59
N ALA A 211 0.18 -14.79 1.27
CA ALA A 211 0.12 -15.72 0.16
C ALA A 211 -0.05 -15.02 -1.21
N MET A 212 -0.44 -13.75 -1.23
CA MET A 212 -0.67 -13.00 -2.47
C MET A 212 0.60 -12.38 -3.06
N PHE A 213 1.56 -12.04 -2.21
CA PHE A 213 2.71 -11.21 -2.58
C PHE A 213 4.04 -11.93 -2.33
N LYS A 214 4.97 -11.77 -3.27
CA LYS A 214 6.38 -12.10 -3.14
C LYS A 214 7.15 -10.80 -2.97
N PHE A 215 7.68 -10.58 -1.77
CA PHE A 215 8.58 -9.45 -1.49
C PHE A 215 10.01 -9.88 -1.85
N GLY A 216 10.68 -9.11 -2.69
CA GLY A 216 12.10 -9.33 -2.96
C GLY A 216 12.96 -9.07 -1.72
N GLU A 217 13.99 -9.89 -1.53
CA GLU A 217 14.94 -9.80 -0.42
C GLU A 217 15.91 -8.61 -0.51
#